data_AF-A0A670YWW5-F1
#
_entry.id   AF-A0A670YWW5-F1
#
_cell.length_a   1.000
_cell.length_b   1.000
_cell.length_c   1.000
_cell.angle_alpha   90.00
_cell.angle_beta   90.00
_cell.angle_gamma   90.00
#
_symmetry.space_group_name_H-M   'P 1'
#
loop_
_entity.id
_entity.type
_entity.pdbx_description
1 polymer ?
#
loop_
_entity_poly.entity_id
_entity_poly.type
_entity_poly.pdbx_seq_one_letter_code
_entity_poly.pdbx_strand_id
1 'polypeptide(L)'
;MKITGEAEEAVQNLEIQERENYGKVKAAILREEALRTEMQRQHFRQFCCQELGDPRRFYGQLHQLCLQWLKPERHTKEQILELLILEQFLVSLPPDLRIWIRAGRPDTCSQAVALVEDFLSSLTDGTESGLGFWNCQHII
;
A
#
# COMPACT_ATOMS: atom_id res chain seq x y z
N MET A 1 11.75 -4.37 28.15
CA MET A 1 11.33 -4.66 26.77
C MET A 1 9.80 -4.64 26.76
N LYS A 2 9.21 -3.45 26.56
CA LYS A 2 7.75 -3.29 26.52
C LYS A 2 7.31 -3.71 25.13
N ILE A 3 6.60 -4.83 25.04
CA ILE A 3 5.90 -5.21 23.82
C ILE A 3 4.75 -4.20 23.73
N THR A 4 4.94 -3.21 22.87
CA THR A 4 4.03 -2.09 22.63
C THR A 4 2.68 -2.62 22.14
N GLY A 5 1.58 -2.08 22.69
CA GLY A 5 0.19 -2.50 22.42
C GLY A 5 -0.27 -2.45 20.95
N GLU A 6 0.63 -2.09 20.03
CA GLU A 6 0.43 -2.00 18.58
C GLU A 6 0.36 -3.39 17.91
N ALA A 7 1.06 -4.39 18.47
CA ALA A 7 0.94 -5.78 18.01
C ALA A 7 -0.25 -6.50 18.65
N GLU A 8 -0.78 -5.99 19.76
CA GLU A 8 -1.88 -6.61 20.51
C GLU A 8 -3.23 -6.40 19.82
N GLU A 9 -3.47 -5.25 19.18
CA GLU A 9 -4.72 -4.94 18.48
C GLU A 9 -4.95 -5.85 17.26
N ALA A 10 -3.91 -6.06 16.44
CA ALA A 10 -3.97 -6.98 15.30
C ALA A 10 -4.21 -8.45 15.73
N VAL A 11 -3.72 -8.84 16.91
CA VAL A 11 -3.92 -10.18 17.50
C VAL A 11 -5.31 -10.33 18.11
N GLN A 12 -5.86 -9.25 18.69
CA GLN A 12 -7.20 -9.24 19.28
C GLN A 12 -8.32 -9.40 18.25
N ASN A 13 -8.10 -8.95 17.01
CA ASN A 13 -9.07 -9.12 15.91
C ASN A 13 -9.09 -10.53 15.30
N LEU A 14 -8.16 -11.43 15.69
CA LEU A 14 -8.15 -12.84 15.26
C LEU A 14 -9.04 -13.70 16.16
N GLU A 15 -9.74 -14.67 15.56
CA GLU A 15 -10.49 -15.70 16.29
C GLU A 15 -9.56 -16.48 17.23
N ILE A 16 -10.06 -16.90 18.39
CA ILE A 16 -9.27 -17.52 19.47
C ILE A 16 -8.45 -18.74 18.97
N GLN A 17 -9.01 -19.50 18.03
CA GLN A 17 -8.38 -20.69 17.44
C GLN A 17 -7.28 -20.35 16.41
N GLU A 18 -7.29 -19.15 15.84
CA GLU A 18 -6.27 -18.68 14.89
C GLU A 18 -5.03 -18.10 15.58
N ARG A 19 -5.16 -17.70 16.85
CA ARG A 19 -4.06 -17.17 17.67
C ARG A 19 -3.00 -18.21 18.02
N GLU A 20 -3.34 -19.50 17.92
CA GLU A 20 -2.38 -20.60 18.11
C GLU A 20 -1.51 -20.85 16.87
N ASN A 21 -1.90 -20.31 15.71
CA ASN A 21 -1.12 -20.41 14.48
C ASN A 21 -0.23 -19.17 14.30
N TYR A 22 1.05 -19.33 14.62
CA TYR A 22 2.06 -18.27 14.45
C TYR A 22 2.10 -17.65 13.04
N GLY A 23 1.88 -18.45 12.00
CA GLY A 23 1.86 -17.98 10.62
C GLY A 23 0.70 -17.02 10.34
N LYS A 24 -0.49 -17.35 10.84
CA LYS A 24 -1.68 -16.49 10.71
C LYS A 24 -1.52 -15.19 11.49
N VAL A 25 -1.01 -15.27 12.72
CA VAL A 25 -0.72 -14.10 13.56
C VAL A 25 0.28 -13.17 12.87
N LYS A 26 1.40 -13.73 12.37
CA LYS A 26 2.41 -12.95 11.64
C LYS A 26 1.81 -12.26 10.40
N ALA A 27 0.99 -12.97 9.62
CA ALA A 27 0.34 -12.40 8.45
C ALA A 27 -0.64 -11.26 8.80
N ALA A 28 -1.39 -11.38 9.90
CA ALA A 28 -2.30 -10.34 10.37
C ALA A 28 -1.56 -9.07 10.79
N ILE A 29 -0.46 -9.22 11.55
CA ILE A 29 0.37 -8.08 11.97
C ILE A 29 0.97 -7.36 10.76
N LEU A 30 1.51 -8.10 9.79
CA LEU A 30 2.08 -7.51 8.58
C LEU A 30 1.02 -6.75 7.76
N ARG A 31 -0.20 -7.29 7.65
CA ARG A 31 -1.32 -6.61 6.98
C ARG A 31 -1.70 -5.30 7.67
N GLU A 32 -1.77 -5.30 8.99
CA GLU A 32 -2.10 -4.09 9.75
C GLU A 32 -1.00 -3.02 9.58
N GLU A 33 0.27 -3.44 9.60
CA GLU A 33 1.41 -2.55 9.34
C GLU A 33 1.37 -1.95 7.93
N ALA A 34 0.99 -2.74 6.92
CA ALA A 34 0.81 -2.27 5.56
C ALA A 34 -0.32 -1.24 5.43
N LEU A 35 -1.48 -1.49 6.05
CA LEU A 35 -2.62 -0.56 6.06
C LEU A 35 -2.25 0.77 6.72
N ARG A 36 -1.59 0.71 7.88
CA ARG A 36 -1.12 1.91 8.58
C ARG A 36 -0.14 2.70 7.73
N THR A 37 0.79 2.02 7.07
CA THR A 37 1.78 2.66 6.18
C THR A 37 1.10 3.34 4.99
N GLU A 38 0.07 2.71 4.41
CA GLU A 38 -0.73 3.28 3.33
C GLU A 38 -1.53 4.52 3.79
N MET A 39 -2.12 4.50 4.99
CA MET A 39 -2.79 5.68 5.56
C MET A 39 -1.82 6.85 5.74
N GLN A 40 -0.61 6.59 6.26
CA GLN A 40 0.42 7.61 6.44
C GLN A 40 0.88 8.20 5.10
N ARG A 41 1.04 7.35 4.07
CA ARG A 41 1.33 7.80 2.70
C ARG A 41 0.24 8.72 2.18
N GLN A 42 -1.02 8.32 2.31
CA GLN A 42 -2.16 9.12 1.85
C GLN A 42 -2.20 10.49 2.55
N HIS A 43 -2.00 10.52 3.87
CA HIS A 43 -1.90 11.78 4.61
C HIS A 43 -0.76 12.67 4.08
N PHE A 44 0.42 12.12 3.84
CA PHE A 44 1.54 12.88 3.27
C PHE A 44 1.21 13.45 1.89
N ARG A 45 0.60 12.65 0.99
CA ARG A 45 0.27 13.06 -0.38
C ARG A 45 -0.90 14.04 -0.48
N GLN A 46 -1.87 13.94 0.43
CA GLN A 46 -3.05 14.80 0.48
C GLN A 46 -2.81 16.08 1.29
N PHE A 47 -1.69 16.16 2.02
CA PHE A 47 -1.34 17.34 2.78
C PHE A 47 -1.15 18.55 1.84
N CYS A 48 -2.01 19.54 1.99
CA CYS A 48 -2.03 20.74 1.16
C CYS A 48 -1.90 21.99 2.03
N CYS A 49 -1.23 23.01 1.49
CA CYS A 49 -1.12 24.31 2.15
C CYS A 49 -2.47 25.02 2.08
N GLN A 50 -3.18 25.13 3.21
CA GLN A 50 -4.46 25.82 3.25
C GLN A 50 -4.28 27.36 3.24
N GLU A 51 -3.29 27.89 3.97
CA GLU A 51 -2.94 29.31 4.00
C GLU A 51 -1.43 29.46 4.33
N LEU A 52 -0.69 30.26 3.54
CA LEU A 52 0.77 30.48 3.68
C LEU A 52 1.16 31.31 4.93
N GLY A 53 0.36 31.26 6.00
CA GLY A 53 0.57 32.07 7.21
C GLY A 53 1.87 31.72 7.96
N ASP A 54 2.35 30.48 7.83
CA ASP A 54 3.64 30.06 8.37
C ASP A 54 4.28 28.93 7.53
N PRO A 55 5.16 29.27 6.57
CA PRO A 55 5.90 28.29 5.77
C PRO A 55 6.78 27.35 6.58
N ARG A 56 7.31 27.80 7.74
CA ARG A 56 8.16 26.96 8.59
C ARG A 56 7.34 25.87 9.27
N ARG A 57 6.16 26.23 9.80
CA ARG A 57 5.23 25.26 10.37
C ARG A 57 4.70 24.30 9.30
N PHE A 58 4.36 24.80 8.12
CA PHE A 58 3.93 23.97 7.00
C PHE A 58 5.00 22.94 6.61
N TYR A 59 6.24 23.39 6.41
CA TYR A 59 7.37 22.50 6.13
C TYR A 59 7.60 21.49 7.26
N GLY A 60 7.56 21.94 8.52
CA GLY A 60 7.71 21.06 9.68
C GLY A 60 6.67 19.93 9.70
N GLN A 61 5.41 20.23 9.40
CA GLN A 61 4.34 19.23 9.31
C GLN A 61 4.56 18.26 8.14
N LEU A 62 4.92 18.77 6.94
CA LEU A 62 5.23 17.93 5.78
C LEU A 62 6.41 16.99 6.06
N HIS A 63 7.45 17.50 6.73
CA HIS A 63 8.61 16.71 7.13
C HIS A 63 8.23 15.59 8.11
N GLN A 64 7.39 15.88 9.11
CA GLN A 64 6.92 14.86 10.05
C GLN A 64 6.07 13.79 9.37
N LEU A 65 5.18 14.16 8.45
CA LEU A 65 4.40 13.21 7.66
C LEU A 65 5.29 12.29 6.81
N CYS A 66 6.35 12.86 6.21
CA CYS A 66 7.33 12.08 5.44
C CYS A 66 8.05 11.05 6.32
N LEU A 67 8.52 11.46 7.51
CA LEU A 67 9.15 10.54 8.47
C LEU A 67 8.19 9.45 8.95
N GLN A 68 6.93 9.79 9.20
CA GLN A 68 5.92 8.82 9.62
C GLN A 68 5.61 7.78 8.54
N TRP A 69 5.56 8.20 7.28
CA TRP A 69 5.33 7.31 6.15
C TRP A 69 6.56 6.44 5.85
N LEU A 70 7.72 7.06 5.63
CA LEU A 70 8.92 6.35 5.16
C LEU A 70 9.71 5.67 6.28
N LYS A 71 9.52 6.09 7.54
CA LYS A 71 10.19 5.53 8.73
C LYS A 71 11.69 5.28 8.51
N PRO A 72 12.48 6.29 8.13
CA PRO A 72 13.89 6.11 7.79
C PRO A 72 14.76 5.59 8.94
N GLU A 73 14.26 5.63 10.19
CA GLU A 73 14.90 5.02 11.36
C GLU A 73 14.76 3.49 11.39
N ARG A 74 13.80 2.94 10.64
CA ARG A 74 13.48 1.50 10.57
C ARG A 74 13.74 0.90 9.19
N HIS A 75 13.77 1.73 8.14
CA HIS A 75 13.97 1.29 6.77
C HIS A 75 15.34 1.66 6.24
N THR A 76 15.97 0.73 5.51
CA THR A 76 17.15 1.04 4.70
C THR A 76 16.78 1.91 3.51
N LYS A 77 17.79 2.51 2.88
CA LYS A 77 17.61 3.28 1.64
C LYS A 77 16.89 2.46 0.56
N GLU A 78 17.27 1.20 0.41
CA GLU A 78 16.71 0.28 -0.59
C GLU A 78 15.24 0.00 -0.29
N GLN A 79 14.87 -0.19 0.97
CA GLN A 79 13.48 -0.38 1.38
C GLN A 79 12.63 0.88 1.12
N ILE A 80 13.19 2.07 1.37
CA ILE A 80 12.52 3.34 1.03
C ILE A 80 12.32 3.46 -0.49
N LEU A 81 13.34 3.14 -1.28
CA LEU A 81 13.23 3.16 -2.74
C LEU A 81 12.17 2.17 -3.24
N GLU A 82 12.12 0.96 -2.68
CA GLU A 82 11.10 -0.03 -2.99
C GLU A 82 9.67 0.49 -2.73
N LEU A 83 9.44 1.18 -1.60
CA LEU A 83 8.15 1.80 -1.29
C LEU A 83 7.75 2.87 -2.33
N LEU A 84 8.71 3.70 -2.73
CA LEU A 84 8.49 4.75 -3.74
C LEU A 84 8.24 4.15 -5.13
N ILE A 85 8.96 3.08 -5.48
CA ILE A 85 8.77 2.35 -6.73
C ILE A 85 7.39 1.70 -6.75
N LEU A 86 6.98 1.03 -5.67
CA LEU A 86 5.65 0.42 -5.55
C LEU A 86 4.55 1.47 -5.72
N GLU A 87 4.67 2.62 -5.04
CA GLU A 87 3.72 3.73 -5.20
C GLU A 87 3.63 4.16 -6.67
N GLN A 88 4.79 4.43 -7.30
CA GLN A 88 4.84 4.90 -8.68
C GLN A 88 4.31 3.85 -9.66
N PHE A 89 4.60 2.57 -9.41
CA PHE A 89 4.07 1.44 -10.16
C PHE A 89 2.54 1.46 -10.11
N LEU A 90 1.94 1.45 -8.92
CA LEU A 90 0.49 1.45 -8.75
C LEU A 90 -0.20 2.68 -9.37
N VAL A 91 0.45 3.84 -9.36
CA VAL A 91 -0.07 5.06 -10.01
C VAL A 91 0.02 4.97 -11.54
N SER A 92 1.06 4.33 -12.07
CA SER A 92 1.26 4.19 -13.52
C SER A 92 0.27 3.25 -14.21
N LEU A 93 -0.44 2.42 -13.44
CA LEU A 93 -1.38 1.44 -13.99
C LEU A 93 -2.70 2.09 -14.46
N PRO A 94 -3.35 1.51 -15.48
CA PRO A 94 -4.70 1.89 -15.87
C PRO A 94 -5.66 1.87 -14.67
N PRO A 95 -6.67 2.76 -14.61
CA PRO A 95 -7.61 2.84 -13.49
C PRO A 95 -8.23 1.50 -13.09
N ASP A 96 -8.59 0.71 -14.08
CA ASP A 96 -9.27 -0.56 -13.93
C ASP A 96 -8.38 -1.63 -13.30
N LEU A 97 -7.16 -1.74 -13.83
CA LEU A 97 -6.13 -2.63 -13.29
C LEU A 97 -5.71 -2.20 -11.88
N ARG A 98 -5.64 -0.89 -11.63
CA ARG A 98 -5.34 -0.34 -10.30
C ARG A 98 -6.41 -0.69 -9.26
N ILE A 99 -7.70 -0.69 -9.63
CA ILE A 99 -8.77 -1.10 -8.70
C ILE A 99 -8.58 -2.57 -8.32
N TRP A 100 -8.32 -3.43 -9.29
CA TRP A 100 -8.14 -4.87 -9.06
C TRP A 100 -6.88 -5.16 -8.21
N ILE A 101 -5.74 -4.54 -8.50
CA ILE A 101 -4.50 -4.72 -7.73
C ILE A 101 -4.64 -4.19 -6.31
N ARG A 102 -5.33 -3.06 -6.12
CA ARG A 102 -5.60 -2.52 -4.77
C ARG A 102 -6.43 -3.49 -3.93
N ALA A 103 -7.28 -4.32 -4.54
CA ALA A 103 -7.98 -5.38 -3.82
C ALA A 103 -7.03 -6.48 -3.34
N GLY A 104 -5.99 -6.78 -4.11
CA GLY A 104 -4.92 -7.72 -3.75
C GLY A 104 -3.93 -7.20 -2.69
N ARG A 105 -3.90 -5.88 -2.44
CA ARG A 105 -3.08 -5.21 -1.42
C ARG A 105 -1.60 -5.66 -1.41
N PRO A 106 -0.85 -5.41 -2.50
CA PRO A 106 0.57 -5.78 -2.54
C PRO A 106 1.37 -4.94 -1.55
N ASP A 107 2.22 -5.60 -0.76
CA ASP A 107 3.16 -5.00 0.18
C ASP A 107 4.53 -4.71 -0.47
N THR A 108 4.80 -5.29 -1.66
CA THR A 108 6.06 -5.17 -2.39
C THR A 108 5.82 -4.99 -3.89
N CYS A 109 6.80 -4.44 -4.60
CA CYS A 109 6.70 -4.32 -6.06
C CYS A 109 6.58 -5.70 -6.71
N SER A 110 7.33 -6.70 -6.21
CA SER A 110 7.23 -8.08 -6.69
C SER A 110 5.83 -8.67 -6.56
N GLN A 111 5.14 -8.45 -5.45
CA GLN A 111 3.75 -8.89 -5.29
C GLN A 111 2.81 -8.13 -6.24
N ALA A 112 3.01 -6.83 -6.44
CA ALA A 112 2.21 -6.04 -7.36
C ALA A 112 2.39 -6.51 -8.81
N VAL A 113 3.61 -6.85 -9.21
CA VAL A 113 3.93 -7.41 -10.53
C VAL A 113 3.29 -8.79 -10.69
N ALA A 114 3.41 -9.69 -9.71
CA ALA A 114 2.78 -11.01 -9.77
C ALA A 114 1.26 -10.90 -9.94
N LEU A 115 0.62 -9.98 -9.23
CA LEU A 115 -0.82 -9.69 -9.41
C LEU A 115 -1.11 -9.23 -10.85
N VAL A 116 -0.31 -8.31 -11.41
CA VAL A 116 -0.47 -7.87 -12.81
C VAL A 116 -0.33 -9.05 -13.77
N GLU A 117 0.68 -9.90 -13.59
CA GLU A 117 0.93 -11.07 -14.43
C GLU A 117 -0.25 -12.05 -14.37
N ASP A 118 -0.74 -12.36 -13.16
CA ASP A 118 -1.93 -13.21 -12.96
C ASP A 118 -3.16 -12.63 -13.67
N PHE A 119 -3.36 -11.32 -13.59
CA PHE A 119 -4.43 -10.63 -14.31
C PHE A 119 -4.27 -10.78 -15.82
N LEU A 120 -3.07 -10.57 -16.36
CA LEU A 120 -2.80 -10.69 -17.79
C LEU A 120 -2.97 -12.14 -18.30
N SER A 121 -2.52 -13.14 -17.54
CA SER A 121 -2.73 -14.55 -17.87
C SER A 121 -4.22 -14.92 -17.88
N SER A 122 -5.02 -14.35 -16.96
CA SER A 122 -6.47 -14.56 -16.97
C SER A 122 -7.17 -13.98 -18.22
N LEU A 123 -6.56 -12.98 -18.87
CA LEU A 123 -7.05 -12.42 -20.14
C LEU A 123 -6.71 -13.30 -21.34
N THR A 124 -5.62 -14.07 -21.28
CA THR A 124 -5.19 -14.93 -22.40
C THR A 124 -5.85 -16.30 -22.40
N ASP A 125 -6.29 -16.78 -21.23
CA ASP A 125 -6.91 -18.10 -21.08
C ASP A 125 -8.45 -18.07 -21.22
N GLY A 126 -9.04 -16.87 -21.36
CA GLY A 126 -10.48 -16.64 -21.47
C GLY A 126 -10.92 -16.17 -22.86
N THR A 127 -11.56 -17.08 -23.59
CA THR A 127 -12.38 -16.92 -24.81
C THR A 127 -12.98 -15.52 -25.07
N GLU A 128 -12.97 -15.12 -26.36
CA GLU A 128 -13.60 -14.02 -27.14
C GLU A 128 -14.95 -13.38 -26.67
N SER A 129 -15.23 -13.25 -25.37
CA SER A 129 -16.48 -12.62 -24.88
C SER A 129 -16.29 -11.68 -23.67
N GLY A 130 -15.05 -11.46 -23.21
CA GLY A 130 -14.72 -10.44 -22.21
C GLY A 130 -14.30 -9.07 -22.78
N LEU A 131 -14.09 -8.97 -24.09
CA LEU A 131 -13.60 -7.76 -24.78
C LEU A 131 -14.58 -6.56 -24.73
N GLY A 132 -15.77 -6.73 -24.15
CA GLY A 132 -16.78 -5.69 -24.02
C GLY A 132 -16.64 -4.79 -22.79
N PHE A 133 -15.77 -5.09 -21.82
CA PHE A 133 -15.64 -4.25 -20.61
C PHE A 133 -14.46 -3.26 -20.63
N TRP A 134 -13.47 -3.44 -21.50
CA TRP A 134 -12.22 -2.66 -21.45
C TRP A 134 -11.84 -1.99 -22.77
N ASN A 135 -12.82 -1.56 -23.56
CA ASN A 135 -12.57 -0.67 -24.69
C ASN A 135 -13.20 0.71 -24.43
N CYS A 136 -12.49 1.54 -23.68
CA CYS A 136 -12.62 2.99 -23.76
C CYS A 136 -11.21 3.60 -23.82
N GLN A 137 -10.91 4.11 -25.02
CA GLN A 137 -9.80 5.00 -25.34
C GLN A 137 -9.67 6.12 -24.29
N HIS A 138 -8.45 6.34 -23.77
CA HIS A 138 -7.79 7.65 -23.71
C HIS A 138 -6.48 7.60 -22.93
N ILE A 139 -5.36 7.48 -23.65
CA ILE A 139 -4.08 8.19 -23.47
C ILE A 139 -3.42 8.07 -24.86
N ILE A 140 -3.53 8.99 -25.82
CA ILE A 140 -3.36 10.45 -25.86
C ILE A 140 -4.42 11.04 -26.78
#